data_AF-A0A2L0TP96-F1
#
_entry.id   AF-A0A2L0TP96-F1
#
_cell.length_a   1.000
_cell.length_b   1.000
_cell.length_c   1.000
_cell.angle_alpha   90.00
_cell.angle_beta   90.00
_cell.angle_gamma   90.00
#
_symmetry.space_group_name_H-M   'P 1'
#
loop_
_entity.id
_entity.type
_entity.pdbx_description
1 polymer ?
#
loop_
_entity_poly.entity_id
_entity_poly.type
_entity_poly.pdbx_seq_one_letter_code
_entity_poly.pdbx_strand_id
1 'polypeptide(L)'
;MVEKAGIDTSGWRDYDGKHPSQNPSYCYEWIFNDGDKILLTIWWESLRDDDGIYLAENYRADWINEKPTWKSRANNVDKWIQYAFLNNLELQVMVISDSKCRLLDSVAWHVGEYDDLTGACRIIRGPRCSFADQFEENTSLSKRYEVNGHVYERKAEVRTNALNRAAGKCEYCGLGSFRTASGAIYLESHHIVPLCDNGEDTTRNVIALCPTHHREAHYGEGKEMLAIEFKKILSQKLGR
;
A
#
# COMPACT_ATOMS: atom_id res chain seq x y z
N MET A 1 21.25 -21.24 -5.50
CA MET A 1 20.57 -19.95 -5.79
C MET A 1 19.16 -20.00 -5.27
N VAL A 2 18.38 -21.02 -5.61
CA VAL A 2 17.05 -21.26 -4.99
C VAL A 2 17.14 -21.47 -3.47
N GLU A 3 18.05 -22.32 -2.99
CA GLU A 3 18.32 -22.44 -1.54
C GLU A 3 18.81 -21.13 -0.89
N LYS A 4 19.54 -20.29 -1.64
CA LYS A 4 19.97 -18.96 -1.16
C LYS A 4 18.81 -17.96 -1.07
N ALA A 5 17.73 -18.22 -1.80
CA ALA A 5 16.46 -17.52 -1.68
C ALA A 5 15.59 -18.08 -0.52
N GLY A 6 16.16 -18.99 0.29
CA GLY A 6 15.50 -19.56 1.46
C GLY A 6 14.41 -20.58 1.16
N ILE A 7 14.31 -21.05 -0.09
CA ILE A 7 13.37 -22.08 -0.55
C ILE A 7 13.98 -23.46 -0.30
N ASP A 8 13.23 -24.36 0.34
CA ASP A 8 13.69 -25.74 0.54
C ASP A 8 13.90 -26.47 -0.79
N THR A 9 15.05 -27.13 -0.90
CA THR A 9 15.47 -27.92 -2.08
C THR A 9 15.86 -29.35 -1.71
N SER A 10 15.58 -29.79 -0.48
CA SER A 10 15.96 -31.10 0.06
C SER A 10 15.52 -32.27 -0.84
N GLY A 11 14.27 -32.28 -1.31
CA GLY A 11 13.72 -33.30 -2.21
C GLY A 11 14.27 -33.27 -3.66
N TRP A 12 15.13 -32.31 -4.00
CA TRP A 12 15.71 -32.22 -5.35
C TRP A 12 16.88 -33.18 -5.55
N ARG A 13 17.43 -33.71 -4.44
CA ARG A 13 18.55 -34.66 -4.42
C ARG A 13 18.12 -36.09 -4.75
N ASP A 14 16.82 -36.38 -4.68
CA ASP A 14 16.24 -37.71 -4.98
C ASP A 14 15.98 -37.92 -6.49
N TYR A 15 16.71 -37.20 -7.35
CA TYR A 15 16.63 -37.30 -8.80
C TYR A 15 17.63 -38.35 -9.33
N ASP A 16 17.14 -39.31 -10.10
CA ASP A 16 17.90 -40.46 -10.63
C ASP A 16 18.87 -40.11 -11.79
N GLY A 17 19.14 -38.82 -12.03
CA GLY A 17 20.05 -38.33 -13.06
C GLY A 17 21.38 -37.80 -12.51
N LYS A 18 22.41 -37.73 -13.37
CA LYS A 18 23.80 -37.42 -12.99
C LYS A 18 23.99 -36.08 -12.27
N HIS A 19 23.14 -35.10 -12.54
CA HIS A 19 23.16 -33.80 -11.88
C HIS A 19 21.75 -33.34 -11.52
N PRO A 20 21.50 -32.83 -10.29
CA PRO A 20 20.21 -32.24 -9.92
C PRO A 20 19.74 -31.11 -10.84
N SER A 21 20.68 -30.40 -11.51
CA SER A 21 20.38 -29.36 -12.50
C SER A 21 19.75 -29.89 -13.81
N GLN A 22 19.74 -31.21 -14.02
CA GLN A 22 19.07 -31.86 -15.15
C GLN A 22 17.66 -32.33 -14.78
N ASN A 23 17.23 -32.17 -13.53
CA ASN A 23 15.89 -32.51 -13.09
C ASN A 23 14.86 -31.61 -13.82
N PRO A 24 14.05 -32.17 -14.74
CA PRO A 24 13.12 -31.37 -15.55
C PRO A 24 12.02 -30.72 -14.72
N SER A 25 11.79 -31.22 -13.50
CA SER A 25 10.80 -30.70 -12.55
C SER A 25 11.14 -29.31 -12.03
N TYR A 26 12.39 -28.84 -12.16
CA TYR A 26 12.84 -27.58 -11.52
C TYR A 26 13.73 -26.69 -12.39
N CYS A 27 14.50 -27.22 -13.35
CA CYS A 27 15.51 -26.42 -14.06
C CYS A 27 14.94 -25.37 -15.03
N TYR A 28 13.65 -25.49 -15.36
CA TYR A 28 12.93 -24.63 -16.29
C TYR A 28 11.72 -23.91 -15.68
N GLU A 29 11.52 -24.02 -14.37
CA GLU A 29 10.45 -23.30 -13.68
C GLU A 29 10.77 -21.81 -13.63
N TRP A 30 9.74 -21.00 -13.81
CA TRP A 30 9.84 -19.53 -13.86
C TRP A 30 9.60 -18.89 -12.50
N ILE A 31 9.02 -19.63 -11.56
CA ILE A 31 8.78 -19.20 -10.20
C ILE A 31 8.96 -20.37 -9.24
N PHE A 32 9.56 -20.10 -8.09
CA PHE A 32 9.72 -21.05 -6.99
C PHE A 32 9.10 -20.44 -5.73
N ASN A 33 8.58 -21.28 -4.85
CA ASN A 33 7.90 -20.84 -3.62
C ASN A 33 8.14 -21.84 -2.49
N ASP A 34 8.13 -21.34 -1.25
CA ASP A 34 8.15 -22.12 -0.01
C ASP A 34 7.47 -21.29 1.09
N GLY A 35 6.18 -21.57 1.32
CA GLY A 35 5.33 -20.76 2.19
C GLY A 35 5.17 -19.32 1.68
N ASP A 36 5.69 -18.38 2.45
CA ASP A 36 5.71 -16.94 2.22
C ASP A 36 6.93 -16.46 1.41
N LYS A 37 7.88 -17.35 1.07
CA LYS A 37 9.05 -17.03 0.24
C LYS A 37 8.77 -17.30 -1.23
N ILE A 38 9.06 -16.34 -2.09
CA ILE A 38 8.84 -16.42 -3.54
C ILE A 38 10.10 -16.00 -4.29
N LEU A 39 10.56 -16.82 -5.23
CA LEU A 39 11.67 -16.51 -6.14
C LEU A 39 11.17 -16.52 -7.59
N LEU A 40 11.12 -15.36 -8.21
CA LEU A 40 10.79 -15.19 -9.63
C LEU A 40 12.07 -15.21 -10.47
N THR A 41 12.01 -15.87 -11.63
CA THR A 41 13.08 -15.86 -12.64
C THR A 41 12.67 -15.03 -13.83
N ILE A 42 13.51 -14.08 -14.20
CA ILE A 42 13.25 -13.18 -15.34
C ILE A 42 14.47 -13.04 -16.23
N TRP A 43 14.21 -12.63 -17.46
CA TRP A 43 15.23 -12.22 -18.42
C TRP A 43 15.58 -10.76 -18.22
N TRP A 44 16.85 -10.39 -18.38
CA TRP A 44 17.26 -8.98 -18.23
C TRP A 44 16.60 -8.07 -19.27
N GLU A 45 16.25 -8.59 -20.44
CA GLU A 45 15.56 -7.89 -21.53
C GLU A 45 14.14 -7.46 -21.15
N SER A 46 13.52 -8.14 -20.18
CA SER A 46 12.18 -7.80 -19.70
C SER A 46 12.20 -6.61 -18.73
N LEU A 47 13.37 -6.18 -18.26
CA LEU A 47 13.50 -5.08 -17.31
C LEU A 47 13.31 -3.72 -17.98
N ARG A 48 12.63 -2.83 -17.27
CA ARG A 48 12.43 -1.42 -17.62
C ARG A 48 13.00 -0.54 -16.50
N ASP A 49 13.48 0.65 -16.86
CA ASP A 49 14.17 1.58 -15.96
C ASP A 49 13.72 3.05 -16.10
N ASP A 50 12.65 3.33 -16.85
CA ASP A 50 12.15 4.68 -17.09
C ASP A 50 11.55 5.37 -15.86
N ASP A 51 11.10 4.60 -14.86
CA ASP A 51 10.56 5.08 -13.59
C ASP A 51 10.86 4.07 -12.48
N GLY A 52 12.16 3.98 -12.14
CA GLY A 52 12.69 2.90 -11.30
C GLY A 52 12.80 1.57 -12.06
N ILE A 53 13.39 0.56 -11.43
CA ILE A 53 13.58 -0.75 -12.06
C ILE A 53 12.32 -1.60 -11.85
N TYR A 54 11.67 -2.03 -12.92
CA TYR A 54 10.47 -2.85 -12.85
C TYR A 54 10.34 -3.83 -14.02
N LEU A 55 9.40 -4.76 -13.86
CA LEU A 55 8.91 -5.71 -14.84
C LEU A 55 7.42 -5.42 -15.08
N ALA A 56 6.98 -5.43 -16.33
CA ALA A 56 5.56 -5.31 -16.67
C ALA A 56 5.19 -6.39 -17.70
N GLU A 57 4.35 -7.34 -17.29
CA GLU A 57 4.07 -8.59 -18.02
C GLU A 57 2.60 -8.99 -17.85
N ASN A 58 2.09 -9.84 -18.74
CA ASN A 58 0.80 -10.51 -18.58
C ASN A 58 0.94 -12.02 -18.84
N TYR A 59 1.42 -12.75 -17.83
CA TYR A 59 1.63 -14.20 -17.92
C TYR A 59 0.34 -14.98 -18.26
N ARG A 60 -0.83 -14.46 -17.88
CA ARG A 60 -2.12 -15.09 -18.18
C ARG A 60 -2.48 -15.01 -19.67
N ALA A 61 -2.30 -13.85 -20.27
CA ALA A 61 -2.71 -13.59 -21.65
C ALA A 61 -1.64 -14.02 -22.66
N ASP A 62 -0.37 -13.72 -22.40
CA ASP A 62 0.69 -13.79 -23.41
C ASP A 62 1.06 -15.24 -23.80
N TRP A 63 0.71 -16.21 -22.95
CA TRP A 63 1.09 -17.62 -23.12
C TRP A 63 -0.09 -18.55 -23.44
N ILE A 64 -1.28 -18.00 -23.73
CA ILE A 64 -2.51 -18.81 -23.89
C ILE A 64 -2.46 -19.77 -25.09
N ASN A 65 -1.77 -19.37 -26.16
CA ASN A 65 -1.63 -20.07 -27.44
C ASN A 65 -0.29 -20.81 -27.59
N GLU A 66 0.53 -20.81 -26.54
CA GLU A 66 1.85 -21.41 -26.54
C GLU A 66 1.82 -22.91 -26.19
N LYS A 67 2.99 -23.54 -26.21
CA LYS A 67 3.15 -24.95 -25.84
C LYS A 67 2.52 -25.21 -24.45
N PRO A 68 1.83 -26.36 -24.23
CA PRO A 68 1.15 -26.65 -22.97
C PRO A 68 2.03 -26.52 -21.73
N THR A 69 3.32 -26.88 -21.85
CA THR A 69 4.30 -26.75 -20.77
C THR A 69 4.61 -25.29 -20.42
N TRP A 70 4.70 -24.40 -21.41
CA TRP A 70 4.92 -22.97 -21.19
C TRP A 70 3.68 -22.29 -20.63
N LYS A 71 2.51 -22.62 -21.16
CA LYS A 71 1.22 -22.18 -20.61
C LYS A 71 1.06 -22.56 -19.14
N SER A 72 1.40 -23.81 -18.77
CA SER A 72 1.35 -24.28 -17.39
C SER A 72 2.29 -23.48 -16.48
N ARG A 73 3.49 -23.13 -16.95
CA ARG A 73 4.45 -22.32 -16.18
C ARG A 73 3.98 -20.88 -16.03
N ALA A 74 3.50 -20.27 -17.11
CA ALA A 74 2.95 -18.92 -17.08
C ALA A 74 1.76 -18.82 -16.10
N ASN A 75 0.85 -19.80 -16.12
CA ASN A 75 -0.24 -19.88 -15.16
C ASN A 75 0.24 -20.03 -13.71
N ASN A 76 1.33 -20.77 -13.48
CA ASN A 76 1.94 -20.89 -12.15
C ASN A 76 2.56 -19.55 -11.70
N VAL A 77 3.21 -18.82 -12.61
CA VAL A 77 3.70 -17.45 -12.34
C VAL A 77 2.54 -16.53 -11.99
N ASP A 78 1.51 -16.43 -12.85
CA ASP A 78 0.32 -15.60 -12.62
C ASP A 78 -0.30 -15.85 -11.23
N LYS A 79 -0.51 -17.12 -10.89
CA LYS A 79 -1.05 -17.54 -9.58
C LYS A 79 -0.22 -17.01 -8.41
N TRP A 80 1.11 -17.15 -8.47
CA TRP A 80 1.98 -16.74 -7.37
C TRP A 80 2.21 -15.22 -7.32
N ILE A 81 2.17 -14.53 -8.46
CA ILE A 81 2.15 -13.07 -8.51
C ILE A 81 0.86 -12.53 -7.87
N GLN A 82 -0.30 -13.11 -8.20
CA GLN A 82 -1.57 -12.76 -7.55
C GLN A 82 -1.50 -13.00 -6.04
N TYR A 83 -1.01 -14.18 -5.63
CA TYR A 83 -0.88 -14.53 -4.22
C TYR A 83 0.04 -13.56 -3.47
N ALA A 84 1.18 -13.21 -4.05
CA ALA A 84 2.10 -12.23 -3.48
C ALA A 84 1.46 -10.84 -3.35
N PHE A 85 0.69 -10.42 -4.36
CA PHE A 85 -0.03 -9.15 -4.33
C PHE A 85 -1.08 -9.10 -3.21
N LEU A 86 -1.92 -10.14 -3.11
CA LEU A 86 -3.01 -10.20 -2.13
C LEU A 86 -2.51 -10.34 -0.69
N ASN A 87 -1.38 -11.02 -0.48
CA ASN A 87 -0.82 -11.25 0.86
C ASN A 87 0.33 -10.29 1.19
N ASN A 88 0.56 -9.28 0.35
CA ASN A 88 1.59 -8.26 0.58
C ASN A 88 3.00 -8.86 0.78
N LEU A 89 3.33 -9.91 0.02
CA LEU A 89 4.61 -10.63 0.15
C LEU A 89 5.69 -9.99 -0.72
N GLU A 90 6.93 -10.04 -0.22
CA GLU A 90 8.12 -9.71 -0.99
C GLU A 90 8.55 -10.88 -1.88
N LEU A 91 9.15 -10.55 -3.02
CA LEU A 91 9.71 -11.47 -3.98
C LEU A 91 11.22 -11.29 -4.02
N GLN A 92 11.93 -12.39 -4.20
CA GLN A 92 13.30 -12.36 -4.68
C GLN A 92 13.28 -12.59 -6.19
N VAL A 93 14.22 -11.96 -6.89
CA VAL A 93 14.32 -12.05 -8.35
C VAL A 93 15.68 -12.61 -8.73
N MET A 94 15.67 -13.63 -9.59
CA MET A 94 16.84 -14.15 -10.26
C MET A 94 16.83 -13.72 -11.72
N VAL A 95 17.77 -12.84 -12.08
CA VAL A 95 17.91 -12.32 -13.44
C VAL A 95 18.81 -13.25 -14.25
N ILE A 96 18.38 -13.58 -15.46
CA ILE A 96 19.08 -14.43 -16.41
C ILE A 96 19.58 -13.58 -17.59
N SER A 97 20.83 -13.78 -18.00
CA SER A 97 21.39 -13.24 -19.25
C SER A 97 21.83 -14.34 -20.21
N ASP A 98 22.02 -13.97 -21.48
CA ASP A 98 22.35 -14.82 -22.64
C ASP A 98 23.49 -15.84 -22.40
N SER A 99 24.34 -15.62 -21.40
CA SER A 99 25.50 -16.46 -21.08
C SER A 99 25.36 -17.28 -19.79
N LYS A 100 24.25 -17.98 -19.53
CA LYS A 100 24.05 -18.87 -18.35
C LYS A 100 24.29 -18.19 -16.98
N CYS A 101 24.48 -16.88 -16.94
CA CYS A 101 24.67 -16.13 -15.73
C CYS A 101 23.31 -15.95 -15.08
N ARG A 102 23.19 -16.49 -13.87
CA ARG A 102 22.01 -16.31 -13.02
C ARG A 102 22.46 -15.45 -11.85
N LEU A 103 21.89 -14.26 -11.73
CA LEU A 103 22.18 -13.36 -10.62
C LEU A 103 20.95 -13.27 -9.73
N LEU A 104 21.09 -13.72 -8.48
CA LEU A 104 20.09 -13.44 -7.46
C LEU A 104 20.25 -11.99 -7.06
N ASP A 105 19.20 -11.20 -7.27
CA ASP A 105 19.17 -9.80 -6.87
C ASP A 105 19.24 -9.71 -5.34
N SER A 106 20.07 -8.78 -4.84
CA SER A 106 20.20 -8.52 -3.41
C SER A 106 19.08 -7.65 -2.85
N VAL A 107 18.31 -7.00 -3.73
CA VAL A 107 17.18 -6.15 -3.36
C VAL A 107 15.88 -6.95 -3.50
N ALA A 108 15.01 -6.85 -2.51
CA ALA A 108 13.66 -7.42 -2.56
C ALA A 108 12.80 -6.69 -3.60
N TRP A 109 11.81 -7.40 -4.13
CA TRP A 109 10.86 -6.91 -5.09
C TRP A 109 9.44 -7.06 -4.53
N HIS A 110 8.47 -6.36 -5.11
CA HIS A 110 7.08 -6.55 -4.75
C HIS A 110 6.19 -6.36 -5.98
N VAL A 111 4.99 -6.94 -5.96
CA VAL A 111 3.98 -6.72 -7.01
C VAL A 111 3.32 -5.37 -6.74
N GLY A 112 3.70 -4.31 -7.45
CA GLY A 112 3.13 -2.98 -7.27
C GLY A 112 1.68 -2.89 -7.76
N GLU A 113 1.38 -3.55 -8.88
CA GLU A 113 0.05 -3.55 -9.50
C GLU A 113 -0.29 -4.95 -10.02
N TYR A 114 -1.55 -5.35 -9.88
CA TYR A 114 -2.08 -6.59 -10.43
C TYR A 114 -3.55 -6.42 -10.82
N ASP A 115 -3.90 -6.80 -12.03
CA ASP A 115 -5.28 -6.81 -12.54
C ASP A 115 -5.86 -8.23 -12.45
N ASP A 116 -6.82 -8.43 -11.55
CA ASP A 116 -7.47 -9.73 -11.34
C ASP A 116 -8.24 -10.25 -12.57
N LEU A 117 -8.70 -9.38 -13.47
CA LEU A 117 -9.43 -9.76 -14.68
C LEU A 117 -8.47 -10.17 -15.79
N THR A 118 -7.43 -9.36 -16.04
CA THR A 118 -6.55 -9.54 -17.19
C THR A 118 -5.29 -10.33 -16.89
N GLY A 119 -4.82 -10.36 -15.65
CA GLY A 119 -3.51 -10.92 -15.26
C GLY A 119 -2.33 -9.99 -15.55
N ALA A 120 -2.59 -8.75 -15.98
CA ALA A 120 -1.54 -7.75 -16.15
C ALA A 120 -0.93 -7.41 -14.78
N CYS A 121 0.40 -7.39 -14.71
CA CYS A 121 1.11 -7.13 -13.47
C CYS A 121 2.30 -6.19 -13.66
N ARG A 122 2.60 -5.42 -12.62
CA ARG A 122 3.81 -4.61 -12.50
C ARG A 122 4.57 -5.02 -11.25
N ILE A 123 5.78 -5.55 -11.42
CA ILE A 123 6.65 -5.99 -10.32
C ILE A 123 7.81 -5.01 -10.21
N ILE A 124 7.98 -4.41 -9.04
CA ILE A 124 8.88 -3.27 -8.81
C ILE A 124 10.04 -3.73 -7.93
N ARG A 125 11.27 -3.36 -8.32
CA ARG A 125 12.46 -3.57 -7.52
C ARG A 125 12.51 -2.56 -6.37
N GLY A 126 12.59 -3.06 -5.16
CA GLY A 126 12.62 -2.25 -3.94
C GLY A 126 11.60 -2.75 -2.92
N PRO A 127 11.78 -2.34 -1.65
CA PRO A 127 10.82 -2.68 -0.61
C PRO A 127 9.45 -2.08 -0.94
N ARG A 128 8.39 -2.76 -0.52
CA ARG A 128 7.04 -2.21 -0.63
C ARG A 128 6.86 -1.10 0.40
N CYS A 129 6.18 -0.02 0.02
CA CYS A 129 5.76 1.01 1.00
C CYS A 129 4.86 0.35 2.06
N SER A 130 5.15 0.57 3.33
CA SER A 130 4.26 0.18 4.43
C SER A 130 3.00 1.03 4.38
N PHE A 131 1.83 0.39 4.34
CA PHE A 131 0.55 1.07 4.49
C PHE A 131 0.05 0.85 5.93
N ALA A 132 -0.38 1.93 6.60
CA ALA A 132 -1.03 1.84 7.89
C ALA A 132 -2.54 1.65 7.68
N ASP A 133 -3.12 0.62 8.29
CA ASP A 133 -4.57 0.50 8.42
C ASP A 133 -5.04 1.39 9.57
N GLN A 134 -6.28 1.91 9.48
CA GLN A 134 -6.94 2.56 10.61
C GLN A 134 -7.07 1.62 11.82
N PHE A 135 -6.96 0.31 11.60
CA PHE A 135 -7.09 -0.73 12.61
C PHE A 135 -5.82 -1.61 12.66
N GLU A 136 -4.76 -1.15 13.34
CA GLU A 136 -3.51 -1.93 13.46
C GLU A 136 -3.60 -3.20 14.35
N GLU A 137 -4.78 -3.56 14.87
CA GLU A 137 -4.94 -4.74 15.72
C GLU A 137 -5.30 -6.02 14.94
N ASN A 138 -4.27 -6.84 14.67
CA ASN A 138 -4.42 -8.23 14.25
C ASN A 138 -4.96 -9.10 15.40
N THR A 139 -6.26 -9.03 15.66
CA THR A 139 -6.95 -10.10 16.38
C THR A 139 -8.02 -10.70 15.48
N SER A 140 -7.81 -11.95 15.06
CA SER A 140 -8.69 -12.74 14.19
C SER A 140 -10.04 -13.11 14.82
N LEU A 141 -10.41 -12.49 15.94
CA LEU A 141 -11.67 -12.67 16.64
C LEU A 141 -12.24 -11.29 16.93
N SER A 142 -13.47 -11.04 16.47
CA SER A 142 -14.23 -9.85 16.84
C SER A 142 -14.51 -9.89 18.34
N LYS A 143 -13.65 -9.24 19.12
CA LYS A 143 -13.89 -9.05 20.56
C LYS A 143 -14.81 -7.85 20.71
N ARG A 144 -15.93 -8.05 21.40
CA ARG A 144 -16.80 -6.94 21.82
C ARG A 144 -16.17 -6.30 23.05
N TYR A 145 -15.70 -5.07 22.90
CA TYR A 145 -15.25 -4.25 24.02
C TYR A 145 -16.37 -3.29 24.43
N GLU A 146 -16.61 -3.15 25.73
CA GLU A 146 -17.42 -2.05 26.26
C GLU A 146 -16.52 -0.82 26.38
N VAL A 147 -16.84 0.23 25.62
CA VAL A 147 -16.11 1.51 25.67
C VAL A 147 -16.84 2.45 26.61
N ASN A 148 -16.29 2.66 27.81
CA ASN A 148 -16.70 3.76 28.68
C ASN A 148 -15.96 5.03 28.24
N GLY A 149 -16.68 6.01 27.71
CA GLY A 149 -16.11 7.25 27.21
C GLY A 149 -16.71 8.48 27.88
N HIS A 150 -15.87 9.48 28.18
CA HIS A 150 -16.34 10.81 28.51
C HIS A 150 -16.63 11.58 27.22
N VAL A 151 -17.88 11.99 27.03
CA VAL A 151 -18.30 12.81 25.88
C VAL A 151 -18.39 14.25 26.36
N TYR A 152 -17.64 15.13 25.70
CA TYR A 152 -17.75 16.57 25.90
C TYR A 152 -18.88 17.12 25.03
N GLU A 153 -19.80 17.87 25.63
CA GLU A 153 -20.80 18.64 24.89
C GLU A 153 -20.09 19.72 24.07
N ARG A 154 -20.31 19.72 22.76
CA ARG A 154 -19.74 20.70 21.83
C ARG A 154 -20.80 21.71 21.43
N LYS A 155 -20.52 22.99 21.63
CA LYS A 155 -21.41 24.10 21.28
C LYS A 155 -21.65 24.13 19.78
N ALA A 156 -22.90 23.87 19.39
CA ALA A 156 -23.32 23.88 17.99
C ALA A 156 -22.98 25.23 17.31
N GLU A 157 -23.12 26.33 18.04
CA GLU A 157 -22.79 27.67 17.55
C GLU A 157 -21.33 27.82 17.14
N VAL A 158 -20.38 27.28 17.91
CA VAL A 158 -18.95 27.35 17.60
C VAL A 158 -18.64 26.61 16.29
N ARG A 159 -19.23 25.43 16.11
CA ARG A 159 -19.09 24.62 14.89
C ARG A 159 -19.70 25.33 13.68
N THR A 160 -20.92 25.85 13.83
CA THR A 160 -21.62 26.61 12.79
C THR A 160 -20.83 27.86 12.40
N ASN A 161 -20.27 28.59 13.38
CA ASN A 161 -19.44 29.76 13.12
C ASN A 161 -18.16 29.41 12.34
N ALA A 162 -17.49 28.30 12.69
CA ALA A 162 -16.34 27.82 11.92
C ALA A 162 -16.72 27.46 10.48
N LEU A 163 -17.83 26.74 10.27
CA LEU A 163 -18.32 26.36 8.95
C LEU A 163 -18.75 27.57 8.10
N ASN A 164 -19.45 28.52 8.71
CA ASN A 164 -19.86 29.77 8.04
C ASN A 164 -18.65 30.61 7.64
N ARG A 165 -17.67 30.75 8.55
CA ARG A 165 -16.40 31.45 8.29
C ARG A 165 -15.59 30.81 7.16
N ALA A 166 -15.72 29.49 7.00
CA ALA A 166 -15.05 28.72 5.96
C ALA A 166 -15.68 28.87 4.57
N ALA A 167 -16.96 29.27 4.50
CA ALA A 167 -17.70 29.52 3.25
C ALA A 167 -17.55 28.39 2.21
N GLY A 168 -17.64 27.14 2.66
CA GLY A 168 -17.55 25.95 1.81
C GLY A 168 -16.13 25.59 1.35
N LYS A 169 -15.08 26.20 1.92
CA LYS A 169 -13.68 25.89 1.63
C LYS A 169 -12.96 25.44 2.89
N CYS A 170 -12.04 24.50 2.76
CA CYS A 170 -11.08 24.16 3.82
C CYS A 170 -10.29 25.42 4.18
N GLU A 171 -10.17 25.72 5.47
CA GLU A 171 -9.49 26.93 5.91
C GLU A 171 -7.97 26.85 5.84
N TYR A 172 -7.42 25.65 5.70
CA TYR A 172 -6.00 25.42 5.50
C TYR A 172 -5.61 25.46 4.01
N CYS A 173 -6.14 24.55 3.19
CA CYS A 173 -5.76 24.48 1.76
C CYS A 173 -6.56 25.41 0.83
N GLY A 174 -7.65 26.02 1.31
CA GLY A 174 -8.49 26.92 0.51
C GLY A 174 -9.38 26.24 -0.54
N LEU A 175 -9.29 24.92 -0.69
CA LEU A 175 -10.08 24.14 -1.65
C LEU A 175 -11.43 23.72 -1.06
N GLY A 176 -12.44 23.60 -1.93
CA GLY A 176 -13.71 22.97 -1.56
C GLY A 176 -13.58 21.46 -1.38
N SER A 177 -14.53 20.86 -0.68
CA SER A 177 -14.64 19.40 -0.51
C SER A 177 -15.70 18.83 -1.47
N PHE A 178 -16.01 17.54 -1.34
CA PHE A 178 -17.09 16.90 -2.10
C PHE A 178 -18.48 17.39 -1.66
N ARG A 179 -19.48 17.21 -2.53
CA ARG A 179 -20.89 17.49 -2.24
C ARG A 179 -21.57 16.28 -1.65
N THR A 180 -22.39 16.49 -0.63
CA THR A 180 -23.28 15.46 -0.07
C THR A 180 -24.46 15.19 -1.00
N ALA A 181 -25.23 14.13 -0.73
CA ALA A 181 -26.48 13.84 -1.45
C ALA A 181 -27.51 14.99 -1.37
N SER A 182 -27.45 15.82 -0.32
CA SER A 182 -28.28 17.03 -0.19
C SER A 182 -27.76 18.23 -0.99
N GLY A 183 -26.63 18.10 -1.69
CA GLY A 183 -25.99 19.16 -2.45
C GLY A 183 -25.08 20.10 -1.64
N ALA A 184 -25.03 19.95 -0.32
CA ALA A 184 -24.18 20.74 0.57
C ALA A 184 -22.70 20.36 0.43
N ILE A 185 -21.77 21.29 0.68
CA ILE A 185 -20.33 21.00 0.70
C ILE A 185 -19.96 20.42 2.06
N TYR A 186 -19.26 19.30 2.08
CA TYR A 186 -18.90 18.60 3.32
C TYR A 186 -17.59 19.13 3.93
N LEU A 187 -17.64 19.63 5.17
CA LEU A 187 -16.46 20.06 5.94
C LEU A 187 -16.56 19.54 7.39
N GLU A 188 -15.42 19.34 8.03
CA GLU A 188 -15.30 18.84 9.40
C GLU A 188 -14.76 19.94 10.32
N SER A 189 -15.41 20.16 11.47
CA SER A 189 -14.93 21.10 12.50
C SER A 189 -13.92 20.42 13.41
N HIS A 190 -12.73 21.00 13.53
CA HIS A 190 -11.60 20.46 14.27
C HIS A 190 -11.17 21.39 15.41
N HIS A 191 -11.03 20.86 16.62
CA HIS A 191 -10.42 21.57 17.74
C HIS A 191 -8.90 21.45 17.63
N ILE A 192 -8.19 22.58 17.45
CA ILE A 192 -6.73 22.59 17.27
C ILE A 192 -6.02 22.12 18.54
N VAL A 193 -6.48 22.60 19.70
CA VAL A 193 -6.19 21.99 21.00
C VAL A 193 -7.38 21.11 21.37
N PRO A 194 -7.22 19.79 21.48
CA PRO A 194 -8.31 18.87 21.82
C PRO A 194 -8.99 19.21 23.14
N LEU A 195 -10.30 18.95 23.26
CA LEU A 195 -11.05 19.18 24.50
C LEU A 195 -10.55 18.31 25.67
N CYS A 196 -10.05 17.10 25.39
CA CYS A 196 -9.45 16.24 26.40
C CYS A 196 -8.15 16.81 26.98
N ASP A 197 -7.48 17.68 26.22
CA ASP A 197 -6.22 18.34 26.61
C ASP A 197 -6.48 19.78 27.08
N ASN A 198 -7.65 20.02 27.69
CA ASN A 198 -8.11 21.33 28.15
C ASN A 198 -8.22 22.40 27.05
N GLY A 199 -8.43 21.99 25.80
CA GLY A 199 -8.77 22.91 24.71
C GLY A 199 -10.11 23.59 24.95
N GLU A 200 -10.19 24.89 24.66
CA GLU A 200 -11.44 25.63 24.78
C GLU A 200 -12.39 25.32 23.60
N ASP A 201 -13.68 25.18 23.89
CA ASP A 201 -14.71 25.12 22.84
C ASP A 201 -15.12 26.53 22.41
N THR A 202 -14.24 27.18 21.66
CA THR A 202 -14.39 28.56 21.16
C THR A 202 -14.00 28.67 19.69
N THR A 203 -14.49 29.70 19.00
CA THR A 203 -14.19 29.94 17.57
C THR A 203 -12.70 30.16 17.30
N ARG A 204 -11.91 30.55 18.32
CA ARG A 204 -10.45 30.72 18.25
C ARG A 204 -9.68 29.40 18.28
N ASN A 205 -10.32 28.31 18.71
CA ASN A 205 -9.71 26.99 18.80
C ASN A 205 -10.35 26.00 17.80
N VAL A 206 -11.36 26.42 17.04
CA VAL A 206 -12.07 25.55 16.07
C VAL A 206 -11.87 26.04 14.64
N ILE A 207 -11.29 25.16 13.82
CA ILE A 207 -11.03 25.37 12.39
C ILE A 207 -11.89 24.42 11.55
N ALA A 208 -12.35 24.86 10.37
CA ALA A 208 -13.07 24.00 9.44
C ALA A 208 -12.12 23.44 8.36
N LEU A 209 -12.08 22.11 8.23
CA LEU A 209 -11.14 21.39 7.36
C LEU A 209 -11.88 20.48 6.37
N CYS A 210 -11.23 20.16 5.25
CA CYS A 210 -11.66 19.02 4.43
C CYS A 210 -11.27 17.69 5.11
N PRO A 211 -11.88 16.57 4.73
CA PRO A 211 -11.62 15.27 5.37
C PRO A 211 -10.14 14.87 5.36
N THR A 212 -9.42 15.15 4.27
CA THR A 212 -7.98 14.83 4.15
C THR A 212 -7.16 15.55 5.23
N HIS A 213 -7.24 16.88 5.29
CA HIS A 213 -6.47 17.66 6.27
C HIS A 213 -6.97 17.47 7.71
N HIS A 214 -8.25 17.12 7.88
CA HIS A 214 -8.74 16.76 9.21
C HIS A 214 -8.10 15.46 9.71
N ARG A 215 -7.98 14.43 8.86
CA ARG A 215 -7.27 13.19 9.21
C ARG A 215 -5.76 13.41 9.37
N GLU A 216 -5.17 14.23 8.52
CA GLU A 216 -3.75 14.61 8.63
C GLU A 216 -3.46 15.33 9.96
N ALA A 217 -4.36 16.20 10.42
CA ALA A 217 -4.24 16.85 11.73
C ALA A 217 -4.31 15.87 12.92
N HIS A 218 -4.93 14.70 12.73
CA HIS A 218 -5.00 13.66 13.76
C HIS A 218 -3.80 12.70 13.71
N TYR A 219 -3.40 12.25 12.51
CA TYR A 219 -2.50 11.11 12.32
C TYR A 219 -1.25 11.42 11.50
N GLY A 220 -1.17 12.58 10.85
CA GLY A 220 -0.04 12.96 10.02
C GLY A 220 1.22 13.22 10.85
N GLU A 221 2.38 12.91 10.28
CA GLU A 221 3.70 13.15 10.90
C GLU A 221 3.90 14.63 11.27
N GLY A 222 3.33 15.55 10.48
CA GLY A 222 3.43 16.99 10.68
C GLY A 222 2.32 17.62 11.53
N LYS A 223 1.54 16.85 12.30
CA LYS A 223 0.36 17.36 13.03
C LYS A 223 0.66 18.54 13.96
N GLU A 224 1.81 18.56 14.64
CA GLU A 224 2.20 19.67 15.52
C GLU A 224 2.43 20.95 14.71
N MET A 225 3.07 20.84 13.55
CA MET A 225 3.28 21.96 12.63
C MET A 225 1.95 22.45 12.03
N LEU A 226 1.05 21.53 11.66
CA LEU A 226 -0.29 21.87 11.21
C LEU A 226 -1.06 22.64 12.28
N ALA A 227 -1.01 22.21 13.54
CA ALA A 227 -1.67 22.91 14.65
C ALA A 227 -1.16 24.35 14.82
N ILE A 228 0.15 24.57 14.64
CA ILE A 228 0.75 25.92 14.66
C ILE A 228 0.22 26.77 13.49
N GLU A 229 0.18 26.22 12.28
CA GLU A 229 -0.35 26.92 11.10
C GLU A 229 -1.84 27.23 11.24
N PHE A 230 -2.65 26.31 11.78
CA PHE A 230 -4.06 26.54 12.02
C PHE A 230 -4.27 27.71 12.99
N LYS A 231 -3.48 27.81 14.06
CA LYS A 231 -3.54 28.95 15.00
C LYS A 231 -3.22 30.28 14.31
N LYS A 232 -2.24 30.30 13.40
CA LYS A 232 -1.91 31.51 12.59
C LYS A 232 -3.07 31.90 11.67
N ILE A 233 -3.70 30.93 11.02
CA ILE A 233 -4.85 31.18 10.14
C ILE A 233 -6.02 31.75 10.93
N LEU A 234 -6.34 31.17 12.09
CA LEU A 234 -7.44 31.65 12.93
C LEU A 234 -7.16 33.06 13.47
N SER A 235 -5.93 33.36 13.91
CA SER A 235 -5.59 34.70 14.40
C SER A 235 -5.73 35.77 13.32
N GLN A 236 -5.35 35.48 12.08
CA GLN A 236 -5.53 36.39 10.94
C GLN A 236 -7.00 36.58 10.55
N LYS A 237 -7.82 35.53 10.62
CA LYS A 237 -9.23 35.58 10.25
C LYS A 237 -10.13 36.21 11.32
N LEU A 238 -9.78 36.08 12.60
CA LEU A 238 -10.57 36.57 13.73
C LEU A 238 -10.06 37.92 14.28
N GLY A 239 -8.85 38.33 13.91
CA GLY A 239 -8.30 39.65 14.23
C GLY A 239 -8.64 40.74 13.21
N ARG A 240 -9.38 40.41 12.16
CA ARG A 240 -10.00 41.34 11.20
C ARG A 240 -11.48 41.47 11.50
#